data_AF-A0A2B4SV44-F1
#
_entry.id   AF-A0A2B4SV44-F1
#
_cell.length_a   1.000
_cell.length_b   1.000
_cell.length_c   1.000
_cell.angle_alpha   90.00
_cell.angle_beta   90.00
_cell.angle_gamma   90.00
#
_symmetry.space_group_name_H-M   'P 1'
#
loop_
_entity.id
_entity.type
_entity.pdbx_description
1 polymer ?
#
loop_
_entity_poly.entity_id
_entity_poly.type
_entity_poly.pdbx_seq_one_letter_code
_entity_poly.pdbx_strand_id
1 'polypeptide(L)'
;MVGTRHLRGTVLSRVRHLLRSGAMTKTPLWVPVVEAFPPLKETKLNRKGDEELMHKIIYPEDEFRKLFYQRFNTNQPLSLWGEHHSYCDRFVEGCMEKVNQGLNKEEAVESTVKTLFTNQSSAIPDMWFEE
;
A
#
# COMPACT_ATOMS: atom_id res chain seq x y z
N MET A 1 -24.87 -31.09 22.33
CA MET A 1 -24.60 -29.65 22.34
C MET A 1 -25.60 -28.95 21.44
N VAL A 2 -26.35 -27.99 21.96
CA VAL A 2 -27.31 -27.18 21.17
C VAL A 2 -26.56 -26.01 20.53
N GLY A 3 -26.79 -25.76 19.24
CA GLY A 3 -26.16 -24.67 18.52
C GLY A 3 -26.87 -24.36 17.21
N THR A 4 -26.77 -23.12 16.76
CA THR A 4 -27.48 -22.63 15.57
C THR A 4 -26.52 -22.55 14.38
N ARG A 5 -26.82 -23.31 13.30
CA ARG A 5 -25.99 -23.39 12.09
C ARG A 5 -26.49 -22.52 10.92
N HIS A 6 -27.64 -21.86 11.06
CA HIS A 6 -28.17 -21.02 9.99
C HIS A 6 -27.39 -19.71 9.84
N LEU A 7 -27.39 -19.17 8.63
CA LEU A 7 -26.58 -17.99 8.27
C LEU A 7 -27.28 -16.64 8.54
N ARG A 8 -28.42 -16.65 9.22
CA ARG A 8 -29.13 -15.43 9.65
C ARG A 8 -28.43 -14.77 10.85
N GLY A 9 -28.22 -13.45 10.76
CA GLY A 9 -27.59 -12.64 11.80
C GLY A 9 -26.09 -12.89 11.98
N THR A 10 -25.51 -12.33 13.04
CA THR A 10 -24.11 -12.55 13.44
C THR A 10 -23.98 -13.73 14.39
N VAL A 11 -22.75 -14.22 14.58
CA VAL A 11 -22.48 -15.26 15.60
C VAL A 11 -22.92 -14.78 16.98
N LEU A 12 -22.61 -13.53 17.34
CA LEU A 12 -22.98 -12.92 18.61
C LEU A 12 -24.50 -12.84 18.79
N SER A 13 -25.25 -12.40 17.78
CA SER A 13 -26.71 -12.30 17.88
C SER A 13 -27.37 -13.66 18.06
N ARG A 14 -26.83 -14.71 17.41
CA ARG A 14 -27.31 -16.09 17.57
C ARG A 14 -27.05 -16.64 18.97
N VAL A 15 -25.84 -16.44 19.50
CA VAL A 15 -25.49 -16.91 20.84
C VAL A 15 -26.28 -16.17 21.92
N ARG A 16 -26.45 -14.86 21.81
CA ARG A 16 -27.33 -14.09 22.71
C ARG A 16 -28.76 -14.62 22.71
N HIS A 17 -29.30 -14.95 21.54
CA HIS A 17 -30.65 -15.55 21.45
C HIS A 17 -30.74 -16.90 22.15
N LEU A 18 -29.73 -17.77 21.97
CA LEU A 18 -29.69 -19.09 22.61
C LEU A 18 -29.55 -19.00 24.14
N LEU A 19 -28.75 -18.05 24.63
CA LEU A 19 -28.62 -17.79 26.06
C LEU A 19 -29.94 -17.25 26.63
N ARG A 20 -30.58 -16.31 25.93
CA ARG A 20 -31.86 -15.72 26.35
C ARG A 20 -33.02 -16.72 26.33
N SER A 21 -33.06 -17.65 25.39
CA SER A 21 -34.12 -18.67 25.32
C SER A 21 -33.91 -19.83 26.30
N GLY A 22 -32.79 -19.86 27.03
CA GLY A 22 -32.42 -20.98 27.90
C GLY A 22 -31.96 -22.23 27.15
N ALA A 23 -31.92 -22.20 25.81
CA ALA A 23 -31.45 -23.32 24.99
C ALA A 23 -29.93 -23.57 25.16
N MET A 24 -29.17 -22.53 25.51
CA MET A 24 -27.78 -22.60 25.93
C MET A 24 -27.67 -22.16 27.38
N THR A 25 -27.19 -23.05 28.25
CA THR A 25 -27.05 -22.77 29.69
C THR A 25 -25.69 -22.21 30.08
N LYS A 26 -24.64 -22.49 29.29
CA LYS A 26 -23.28 -22.01 29.54
C LYS A 26 -22.88 -20.96 28.51
N THR A 27 -22.53 -19.77 29.00
CA THR A 27 -21.98 -18.69 28.17
C THR A 27 -20.60 -19.09 27.63
N PRO A 28 -20.36 -19.01 26.31
CA PRO A 28 -19.04 -19.22 25.74
C PRO A 28 -18.02 -18.20 26.25
N LEU A 29 -16.78 -18.65 26.49
CA LEU A 29 -15.70 -17.82 27.06
C LEU A 29 -15.41 -16.53 26.29
N TRP A 30 -15.64 -16.52 24.97
CA TRP A 30 -15.38 -15.35 24.12
C TRP A 30 -16.49 -14.29 24.20
N VAL A 31 -17.69 -14.61 24.70
CA VAL A 31 -18.81 -13.65 24.71
C VAL A 31 -18.48 -12.41 25.54
N PRO A 32 -18.03 -12.50 26.80
CA PRO A 32 -17.68 -11.31 27.59
C PRO A 32 -16.61 -10.44 26.93
N VAL A 33 -15.63 -11.05 26.25
CA VAL A 33 -14.57 -10.33 25.52
C VAL A 33 -15.15 -9.52 24.37
N VAL A 34 -16.02 -10.13 23.56
CA VAL A 34 -16.67 -9.46 22.41
C VAL A 34 -17.68 -8.41 22.86
N GLU A 35 -18.31 -8.58 24.03
CA GLU A 35 -19.22 -7.59 24.60
C GLU A 35 -18.48 -6.39 25.19
N ALA A 36 -17.33 -6.61 25.81
CA ALA A 36 -16.46 -5.54 26.30
C ALA A 36 -15.77 -4.79 25.15
N PHE A 37 -15.36 -5.52 24.10
CA PHE A 37 -14.63 -4.98 22.96
C PHE A 37 -15.32 -5.37 21.64
N PRO A 38 -16.47 -4.75 21.32
CA PRO A 38 -17.20 -5.06 20.10
C PRO A 38 -16.40 -4.61 18.87
N PRO A 39 -16.47 -5.35 17.75
CA PRO A 39 -15.83 -4.93 16.51
C PRO A 39 -16.52 -3.67 15.96
N LEU A 40 -15.75 -2.80 15.29
CA LEU A 40 -16.26 -1.56 14.67
C LEU A 40 -17.41 -1.81 13.69
N LYS A 41 -17.38 -2.94 12.98
CA LYS A 41 -18.45 -3.36 12.07
C LYS A 41 -18.79 -4.82 12.31
N GLU A 42 -20.08 -5.10 12.35
CA GLU A 42 -20.59 -6.46 12.54
C GLU A 42 -20.19 -7.41 11.40
N THR A 43 -19.90 -8.66 11.76
CA THR A 43 -19.56 -9.76 10.83
C THR A 43 -20.83 -10.33 10.18
N LYS A 44 -21.47 -9.52 9.33
CA LYS A 44 -22.60 -9.95 8.51
C LYS A 44 -22.09 -10.82 7.36
N LEU A 45 -22.69 -11.99 7.17
CA LEU A 45 -22.30 -12.91 6.10
C LEU A 45 -22.51 -12.31 4.69
N ASN A 46 -23.57 -11.53 4.53
CA ASN A 46 -23.96 -10.94 3.24
C ASN A 46 -23.34 -9.56 3.01
N ARG A 47 -22.21 -9.24 3.64
CA ARG A 47 -21.53 -7.96 3.42
C ARG A 47 -20.89 -7.98 2.03
N LYS A 48 -21.40 -7.16 1.13
CA LYS A 48 -20.71 -6.87 -0.14
C LYS A 48 -19.48 -5.99 0.15
N GLY A 49 -18.41 -6.21 -0.61
CA GLY A 49 -17.27 -5.31 -0.61
C GLY A 49 -17.68 -3.95 -1.18
N ASP A 50 -17.11 -2.89 -0.63
CA ASP A 50 -17.34 -1.53 -1.13
C ASP A 50 -16.37 -1.29 -2.30
N GLU A 51 -16.59 -1.96 -3.44
CA GLU A 51 -15.69 -1.89 -4.62
C GLU A 51 -15.58 -0.46 -5.18
N GLU A 52 -16.64 0.33 -5.08
CA GLU A 52 -16.69 1.73 -5.52
C GLU A 52 -15.74 2.66 -4.75
N LEU A 53 -15.28 2.26 -3.55
CA LEU A 53 -14.39 3.07 -2.72
C LEU A 53 -12.90 2.81 -2.97
N MET A 54 -12.55 1.85 -3.83
CA MET A 54 -11.15 1.53 -4.10
C MET A 54 -10.62 2.38 -5.26
N HIS A 55 -9.71 3.31 -4.94
CA HIS A 55 -9.01 4.13 -5.93
C HIS A 55 -7.55 3.68 -6.09
N LYS A 56 -7.02 3.85 -7.30
CA LYS A 56 -5.59 3.64 -7.55
C LYS A 56 -4.79 4.73 -6.83
N ILE A 57 -3.84 4.33 -6.00
CA ILE A 57 -2.90 5.25 -5.35
C ILE A 57 -1.85 5.65 -6.40
N ILE A 58 -1.79 6.95 -6.69
CA ILE A 58 -0.83 7.55 -7.64
C ILE A 58 -0.24 8.77 -6.93
N TYR A 59 1.09 8.87 -6.97
CA TYR A 59 1.79 10.01 -6.41
C TYR A 59 2.34 10.92 -7.51
N PRO A 60 2.55 12.23 -7.25
CA PRO A 60 3.09 13.16 -8.24
C PRO A 60 4.45 12.71 -8.79
N GLU A 61 5.27 12.08 -7.97
CA GLU A 61 6.60 11.65 -8.38
C GLU A 61 6.63 10.37 -9.23
N ASP A 62 5.50 9.65 -9.31
CA ASP A 62 5.38 8.46 -10.18
C ASP A 62 5.55 8.83 -11.66
N GLU A 63 5.27 10.08 -12.03
CA GLU A 63 5.58 10.59 -13.38
C GLU A 63 7.08 10.52 -13.67
N PHE A 64 7.92 10.95 -12.71
CA PHE A 64 9.38 10.90 -12.85
C PHE A 64 9.91 9.48 -12.75
N ARG A 65 9.36 8.63 -11.87
CA ARG A 65 9.72 7.21 -11.80
C ARG A 65 9.47 6.51 -13.13
N LYS A 66 8.31 6.76 -13.75
CA LYS A 66 7.97 6.21 -15.07
C LYS A 66 9.00 6.64 -16.12
N LEU A 67 9.33 7.92 -16.17
CA LEU A 67 10.32 8.46 -17.11
C LEU A 67 11.72 7.85 -16.89
N PHE A 68 12.13 7.68 -15.64
CA PHE A 68 13.43 7.07 -15.29
C PHE A 68 13.55 5.65 -15.83
N TYR A 69 12.57 4.77 -15.54
CA TYR A 69 12.61 3.40 -16.01
C TYR A 69 12.46 3.27 -17.53
N GLN A 70 11.69 4.17 -18.16
CA GLN A 70 11.60 4.23 -19.62
C GLN A 70 12.93 4.60 -20.29
N ARG A 71 13.71 5.50 -19.67
CA ARG A 71 14.94 6.03 -20.28
C ARG A 71 16.19 5.21 -19.99
N PHE A 72 16.31 4.69 -18.76
CA PHE A 72 17.56 4.05 -18.31
C PHE A 72 17.48 2.53 -18.20
N ASN A 73 16.27 1.95 -18.24
CA ASN A 73 16.04 0.50 -18.20
C ASN A 73 16.93 -0.25 -17.19
N THR A 74 17.06 0.29 -15.97
CA THR A 74 18.03 -0.20 -14.99
C THR A 74 17.52 -1.42 -14.21
N ASN A 75 18.35 -2.46 -14.10
CA ASN A 75 18.09 -3.64 -13.26
C ASN A 75 18.89 -3.61 -11.94
N GLN A 76 18.95 -2.44 -11.28
CA GLN A 76 19.67 -2.31 -10.02
C GLN A 76 19.00 -3.21 -8.95
N PRO A 77 19.77 -4.07 -8.24
CA PRO A 77 19.23 -4.81 -7.11
C PRO A 77 18.86 -3.84 -5.99
N LEU A 78 17.60 -3.85 -5.58
CA LEU A 78 17.08 -3.03 -4.49
C LEU A 78 16.98 -3.87 -3.21
N SER A 79 17.62 -3.41 -2.14
CA SER A 79 17.37 -3.96 -0.81
C SER A 79 16.08 -3.33 -0.27
N LEU A 80 15.09 -4.17 0.05
CA LEU A 80 13.85 -3.74 0.73
C LEU A 80 14.02 -3.59 2.25
N TRP A 81 15.21 -3.90 2.77
CA TRP A 81 15.53 -3.81 4.18
C TRP A 81 16.22 -2.48 4.47
N GLY A 82 15.75 -1.76 5.48
CA GLY A 82 16.33 -0.47 5.88
C GLY A 82 15.94 0.70 4.97
N GLU A 83 16.46 1.88 5.27
CA GLU A 83 16.28 3.09 4.46
C GLU A 83 17.39 3.17 3.42
N HIS A 84 17.11 2.63 2.23
CA HIS A 84 18.00 2.73 1.08
C HIS A 84 17.33 3.51 -0.04
N HIS A 85 17.96 4.62 -0.45
CA HIS A 85 17.54 5.37 -1.63
C HIS A 85 18.08 4.68 -2.88
N SER A 86 17.17 4.20 -3.74
CA SER A 86 17.52 3.68 -5.06
C SER A 86 18.06 4.80 -5.97
N TYR A 87 18.67 4.47 -7.10
CA TYR A 87 19.03 5.49 -8.09
C TYR A 87 17.80 6.24 -8.60
N CYS A 88 16.65 5.56 -8.70
CA CYS A 88 15.38 6.16 -9.04
C CYS A 88 14.93 7.19 -7.98
N ASP A 89 15.08 6.87 -6.69
CA ASP A 89 14.70 7.78 -5.61
C ASP A 89 15.52 9.06 -5.62
N ARG A 90 16.85 8.95 -5.79
CA ARG A 90 17.73 10.13 -5.92
C ARG A 90 17.39 10.98 -7.14
N PHE A 91 17.04 10.33 -8.26
CA PHE A 91 16.60 11.02 -9.47
C PHE A 91 15.29 11.78 -9.25
N VAL A 92 14.33 11.13 -8.60
CA VAL A 92 13.04 11.70 -8.27
C VAL A 92 13.18 12.89 -7.33
N GLU A 93 13.97 12.75 -6.25
CA GLU A 93 14.25 13.82 -5.29
C GLU A 93 14.84 15.04 -5.99
N GLY A 94 15.87 14.84 -6.83
CA GLY A 94 16.50 15.93 -7.58
C GLY A 94 15.58 16.60 -8.60
N CYS A 95 14.69 15.84 -9.26
CA CYS A 95 13.70 16.41 -10.17
C CYS A 95 12.64 17.21 -9.41
N MET A 96 12.12 16.69 -8.30
CA MET A 96 11.13 17.39 -7.48
C MET A 96 11.69 18.67 -6.87
N GLU A 97 12.93 18.67 -6.41
CA GLU A 97 13.58 19.88 -5.88
C GLU A 97 13.62 21.01 -6.93
N LYS A 98 13.93 20.68 -8.19
CA LYS A 98 13.98 21.67 -9.27
C LYS A 98 12.62 22.13 -9.76
N VAL A 99 11.64 21.23 -9.78
CA VAL A 99 10.25 21.61 -10.06
C VAL A 99 9.73 22.56 -8.96
N ASN A 100 10.08 22.31 -7.69
CA ASN A 100 9.75 23.21 -6.59
C ASN A 100 10.43 24.57 -6.70
N GLN A 101 11.61 24.65 -7.34
CA GLN A 101 12.28 25.91 -7.67
C GLN A 101 11.65 26.65 -8.86
N GLY A 102 10.63 26.08 -9.51
CA GLY A 102 9.88 26.68 -10.61
C GLY A 102 10.40 26.33 -12.00
N LEU A 103 11.31 25.35 -12.13
CA LEU A 103 11.75 24.87 -13.44
C LEU A 103 10.66 24.03 -14.12
N ASN A 104 10.65 24.06 -15.45
CA ASN A 104 9.78 23.18 -16.22
C ASN A 104 10.19 21.70 -16.03
N LYS A 105 9.25 20.77 -16.16
CA LYS A 105 9.46 19.33 -15.93
C LYS A 105 10.57 18.76 -16.82
N GLU A 106 10.59 19.11 -18.11
CA GLU A 106 11.64 18.63 -19.02
C GLU A 106 13.03 19.16 -18.65
N GLU A 107 13.13 20.45 -18.32
CA GLU A 107 14.39 21.10 -17.92
C GLU A 107 14.92 20.56 -16.57
N ALA A 108 14.01 20.28 -15.63
CA ALA A 108 14.31 19.67 -14.36
C ALA A 108 14.90 18.26 -14.55
N VAL A 109 14.35 17.46 -15.46
CA VAL A 109 14.88 16.14 -15.80
C VAL A 109 16.27 16.25 -16.41
N GLU A 110 16.47 17.07 -17.44
CA GLU A 110 17.76 17.18 -18.13
C GLU A 110 18.88 17.68 -17.21
N SER A 111 18.59 18.69 -16.40
CA SER A 111 19.56 19.19 -15.45
C SER A 111 19.88 18.15 -14.38
N THR A 112 18.92 17.30 -13.98
CA THR A 112 19.12 16.26 -12.95
C THR A 112 19.94 15.11 -13.49
N VAL A 113 19.66 14.70 -14.72
CA VAL A 113 20.52 13.80 -15.50
C VAL A 113 21.95 14.34 -15.51
N LYS A 114 22.17 15.58 -15.95
CA LYS A 114 23.52 16.18 -15.96
C LYS A 114 24.20 16.09 -14.59
N THR A 115 23.53 16.48 -13.51
CA THR A 115 24.11 16.43 -12.16
C THR A 115 24.42 15.02 -11.66
N LEU A 116 23.56 14.04 -11.96
CA LEU A 116 23.78 12.65 -11.53
C LEU A 116 24.94 12.02 -12.29
N PHE A 117 25.01 12.23 -13.61
CA PHE A 117 26.08 11.68 -14.45
C PHE A 117 27.43 12.39 -14.25
N THR A 118 27.45 13.69 -13.92
CA THR A 118 28.71 14.38 -13.56
C THR A 118 29.25 13.94 -12.20
N ASN A 119 28.37 13.66 -11.23
CA ASN A 119 28.79 13.22 -9.90
C ASN A 119 29.12 11.70 -9.85
N GLN A 120 28.65 10.92 -10.82
CA GLN A 120 28.87 9.46 -10.91
C GLN A 120 29.96 9.07 -11.92
N SER A 121 31.13 9.72 -11.89
CA SER A 121 32.31 9.21 -12.62
C SER A 121 32.83 7.84 -12.12
N SER A 122 32.10 7.09 -11.28
CA SER A 122 32.58 5.81 -10.76
C SER A 122 31.56 4.69 -10.54
N ALA A 123 30.25 4.82 -10.83
CA ALA A 123 29.31 3.73 -10.46
C ALA A 123 27.95 3.66 -11.19
N ILE A 124 27.89 3.82 -12.52
CA ILE A 124 26.81 3.19 -13.30
C ILE A 124 27.46 2.24 -14.33
N PRO A 125 27.17 0.92 -14.28
CA PRO A 125 27.60 -0.02 -15.30
C PRO A 125 27.07 0.40 -16.66
N ASP A 126 27.95 0.33 -17.65
CA ASP A 126 27.85 0.86 -19.00
C ASP A 126 26.44 0.93 -19.60
N MET A 127 26.14 2.14 -20.09
CA MET A 127 25.07 2.40 -21.05
C MET A 127 25.37 1.61 -22.33
N TRP A 128 24.61 0.53 -22.57
CA TRP A 128 24.54 -0.09 -23.90
C TRP A 128 23.74 0.84 -24.82
N PHE A 129 24.42 1.86 -25.37
CA PHE A 129 24.00 2.44 -26.64
C PHE A 129 24.53 1.50 -27.74
N GLU A 130 23.65 0.64 -28.26
CA GLU A 130 23.81 0.13 -29.62
C GLU A 130 22.88 0.91 -30.55
N GLU A 131 23.49 1.26 -31.70
CA GLU A 131 23.13 2.09 -32.85
C GLU A 131 21.66 2.43 -33.17
#